data_AF-A0A382NH81-F1
#
_entry.id   AF-A0A382NH81-F1
#
_cell.length_a   1.000
_cell.length_b   1.000
_cell.length_c   1.000
_cell.angle_alpha   90.00
_cell.angle_beta   90.00
_cell.angle_gamma   90.00
#
_symmetry.space_group_name_H-M   'P 1'
#
loop_
_entity.id
_entity.type
_entity.pdbx_description
1 polymer ?
#
loop_
_entity_poly.entity_id
_entity_poly.type
_entity_poly.pdbx_seq_one_letter_code
_entity_poly.pdbx_strand_id
1 'polypeptide(L)'
;MKKINYLNNKDILAEIHKSKNTFNSYIDPEYHQFDIILLSIEKINIRTIATAKRNKAKRLGLQEYDTRKSQGEKLKLADCEKDYKKIKKTDVIFRIMTFDHIPEEKGRKKNPKTIADTKVKLNFPPFQHYKFNDDNELVVIGKSHWIGGMDNGYFSKDQGQATDKLATMWMKLCDRYATRGNVRGYTYNDEMKGQAILQLAQIGLQFDESKSNNPFA
;
A
#
# COMPACT_ATOMS: atom_id res chain seq x y z
N MET A 1 4.63 6.22 29.77
CA MET A 1 4.49 6.03 28.31
C MET A 1 3.12 5.45 27.99
N LYS A 2 2.34 6.09 27.11
CA LYS A 2 1.01 5.57 26.71
C LYS A 2 1.20 4.23 25.99
N LYS A 3 0.47 3.18 26.37
CA LYS A 3 0.54 1.86 25.73
C LYS A 3 0.13 2.02 24.25
N ILE A 4 1.11 2.01 23.34
CA ILE A 4 0.84 2.14 21.90
C ILE A 4 0.13 0.86 21.47
N ASN A 5 -1.10 0.98 20.97
CA ASN A 5 -1.83 -0.16 20.43
C ASN A 5 -1.27 -0.48 19.04
N TYR A 6 -0.27 -1.36 19.01
CA TYR A 6 0.41 -1.83 17.79
C TYR A 6 -0.50 -2.56 16.78
N LEU A 7 -1.75 -2.85 17.14
CA LEU A 7 -2.68 -3.64 16.33
C LEU A 7 -3.94 -2.85 16.05
N ASN A 8 -3.80 -1.78 15.29
CA ASN A 8 -4.91 -1.03 14.72
C ASN A 8 -4.77 -0.97 13.18
N ASN A 9 -5.90 -0.79 12.50
CA ASN A 9 -5.97 -0.78 11.05
C ASN A 9 -5.06 0.27 10.39
N LYS A 10 -5.00 1.48 10.96
CA LYS A 10 -4.20 2.58 10.43
C LYS A 10 -2.71 2.21 10.39
N ASP A 11 -2.20 1.67 11.49
CA ASP A 11 -0.78 1.35 11.63
C ASP A 11 -0.40 0.12 10.80
N ILE A 12 -1.23 -0.93 10.80
CA ILE A 12 -0.99 -2.12 9.98
C ILE A 12 -0.98 -1.74 8.50
N LEU A 13 -1.96 -0.94 8.04
CA LEU A 13 -2.03 -0.49 6.66
C LEU A 13 -0.80 0.34 6.27
N ALA A 14 -0.35 1.24 7.16
CA ALA A 14 0.84 2.03 6.93
C ALA A 14 2.10 1.16 6.82
N GLU A 15 2.25 0.13 7.65
CA GLU A 15 3.39 -0.79 7.57
C GLU A 15 3.33 -1.74 6.37
N ILE A 16 2.14 -2.15 5.91
CA ILE A 16 1.96 -2.87 4.64
C ILE A 16 2.44 -2.00 3.47
N HIS A 17 2.04 -0.73 3.42
CA HIS A 17 2.49 0.18 2.38
C HIS A 17 4.02 0.38 2.39
N LYS A 18 4.63 0.57 3.57
CA LYS A 18 6.10 0.66 3.69
C LYS A 18 6.79 -0.61 3.21
N SER A 19 6.26 -1.78 3.59
CA SER A 19 6.79 -3.07 3.17
C SER A 19 6.71 -3.25 1.65
N LYS A 20 5.56 -2.95 1.04
CA LYS A 20 5.41 -2.96 -0.43
C LYS A 20 6.38 -2.02 -1.12
N ASN A 21 6.64 -0.84 -0.53
CA ASN A 21 7.56 0.14 -1.11
C ASN A 21 9.00 -0.34 -1.22
N THR A 22 9.43 -1.33 -0.44
CA THR A 22 10.77 -1.92 -0.58
C THR A 22 10.97 -2.66 -1.91
N PHE A 23 9.88 -3.03 -2.60
CA PHE A 23 9.90 -3.68 -3.90
C PHE A 23 9.72 -2.69 -5.07
N ASN A 24 9.52 -1.40 -4.79
CA ASN A 24 9.10 -0.43 -5.79
C ASN A 24 10.24 0.53 -6.12
N SER A 25 10.20 1.08 -7.34
CA SER A 25 11.07 2.16 -7.76
C SER A 25 10.25 3.39 -8.14
N TYR A 26 10.78 4.57 -7.84
CA TYR A 26 10.18 5.86 -8.08
C TYR A 26 11.23 6.83 -8.63
N ILE A 27 10.81 7.79 -9.47
CA ILE A 27 11.70 8.87 -9.93
C ILE A 27 12.13 9.73 -8.75
N ASP A 28 11.16 10.16 -7.92
CA ASP A 28 11.41 10.87 -6.67
C ASP A 28 10.89 10.05 -5.49
N PRO A 29 11.59 10.07 -4.33
CA PRO A 29 11.16 9.32 -3.14
C PRO A 29 9.72 9.65 -2.71
N GLU A 30 9.29 10.92 -2.82
CA GLU A 30 7.95 11.37 -2.43
C GLU A 30 6.83 10.69 -3.22
N TYR A 31 7.14 10.21 -4.43
CA TYR A 31 6.17 9.55 -5.29
C TYR A 31 5.74 8.18 -4.78
N HIS A 32 6.33 7.67 -3.71
CA HIS A 32 5.80 6.50 -3.01
C HIS A 32 4.36 6.71 -2.49
N GLN A 33 3.98 7.97 -2.23
CA GLN A 33 2.67 8.33 -1.71
C GLN A 33 1.69 8.58 -2.87
N PHE A 34 0.54 7.92 -2.84
CA PHE A 34 -0.53 8.11 -3.80
C PHE A 34 -1.73 8.80 -3.16
N ASP A 35 -2.58 9.41 -3.98
CA ASP A 35 -3.78 10.13 -3.54
C ASP A 35 -5.08 9.42 -3.93
N ILE A 36 -5.04 8.57 -4.96
CA ILE A 36 -6.18 7.72 -5.36
C ILE A 36 -5.67 6.45 -6.05
N ILE A 37 -6.40 5.34 -5.87
CA ILE A 37 -6.18 4.09 -6.60
C ILE A 37 -7.27 3.95 -7.66
N LEU A 38 -6.88 3.61 -8.89
CA LEU A 38 -7.78 3.37 -10.02
C LEU A 38 -7.39 2.07 -10.74
N LEU A 39 -8.35 1.47 -11.45
CA LEU A 39 -8.14 0.21 -12.17
C LEU A 39 -7.53 0.40 -13.57
N SER A 40 -7.63 1.60 -14.15
CA SER A 40 -7.04 1.91 -15.45
C SER A 40 -6.84 3.41 -15.60
N ILE A 41 -5.98 3.80 -16.55
CA ILE A 41 -5.68 5.19 -16.90
C ILE A 41 -6.94 5.92 -17.38
N GLU A 42 -7.83 5.23 -18.12
CA GLU A 42 -9.10 5.77 -18.62
C GLU A 42 -10.05 6.25 -17.52
N LYS A 43 -9.88 5.76 -16.28
CA LYS A 43 -10.67 6.23 -15.13
C LYS A 43 -10.16 7.57 -14.58
N ILE A 44 -9.04 8.09 -15.07
CA ILE A 44 -8.58 9.44 -14.76
C ILE A 44 -9.44 10.44 -15.54
N ASN A 45 -10.29 11.16 -14.82
CA ASN A 45 -11.20 12.17 -15.35
C ASN A 45 -11.38 13.30 -14.33
N ILE A 46 -12.15 14.33 -14.68
CA ILE A 46 -12.33 15.53 -13.85
C ILE A 46 -12.80 15.17 -12.42
N ARG A 47 -13.66 14.15 -12.27
CA ARG A 47 -14.16 13.72 -10.95
C ARG A 47 -13.09 13.03 -10.13
N THR A 48 -12.34 12.10 -10.73
CA THR A 48 -11.28 11.38 -10.00
C THR A 48 -10.09 12.28 -9.68
N ILE A 49 -9.79 13.28 -10.52
CA ILE A 49 -8.81 14.34 -10.22
C ILE A 49 -9.27 15.14 -8.99
N ALA A 50 -10.54 15.56 -8.94
CA ALA A 50 -11.07 16.29 -7.79
C ALA A 50 -11.02 15.45 -6.50
N THR A 51 -11.34 14.16 -6.58
CA THR A 51 -11.22 13.23 -5.46
C THR A 51 -9.77 13.08 -5.01
N ALA A 52 -8.82 12.92 -5.93
CA ALA A 52 -7.39 12.84 -5.62
C ALA A 52 -6.91 14.11 -4.89
N LYS A 53 -7.31 15.30 -5.36
CA LYS A 53 -6.99 16.57 -4.68
C LYS A 53 -7.55 16.63 -3.26
N ARG A 54 -8.80 16.19 -3.04
CA ARG A 54 -9.40 16.14 -1.70
C ARG A 54 -8.68 15.17 -0.78
N ASN A 55 -8.31 14.00 -1.28
CA ASN A 55 -7.54 13.01 -0.53
C ASN A 55 -6.16 13.55 -0.15
N LYS A 56 -5.47 14.21 -1.08
CA LYS A 56 -4.18 14.88 -0.82
C LYS A 56 -4.31 15.96 0.25
N ALA A 57 -5.30 16.84 0.12
CA ALA A 57 -5.58 17.90 1.09
C ALA A 57 -5.86 17.35 2.50
N LYS A 58 -6.70 16.31 2.60
CA LYS A 58 -7.02 15.63 3.86
C LYS A 58 -5.77 15.00 4.49
N ARG A 59 -4.92 14.35 3.68
CA ARG A 59 -3.67 13.75 4.15
C ARG A 59 -2.70 14.82 4.68
N LEU A 60 -2.51 15.92 3.95
CA LEU A 60 -1.64 17.02 4.38
C LEU A 60 -2.15 17.66 5.68
N GLY A 61 -3.46 17.88 5.80
CA GLY A 61 -4.05 18.40 7.04
C GLY A 61 -3.90 17.45 8.23
N LEU A 62 -4.05 16.14 8.02
CA LEU A 62 -3.79 15.14 9.06
C LEU A 62 -2.31 15.10 9.47
N GLN A 63 -1.38 15.19 8.52
CA GLN A 63 0.06 15.22 8.79
C GLN A 63 0.45 16.47 9.59
N GLU A 64 -0.06 17.64 9.23
CA GLU A 64 0.17 18.87 9.98
C GLU A 64 -0.42 18.80 11.39
N TYR A 65 -1.64 18.29 11.52
CA TYR A 65 -2.28 18.08 12.82
C TYR A 65 -1.46 17.14 13.72
N ASP A 66 -1.06 15.97 13.20
CA ASP A 66 -0.26 14.99 13.94
C ASP A 66 1.10 15.60 14.34
N THR A 67 1.72 16.41 13.48
CA THR A 67 2.99 17.11 13.76
C THR A 67 2.85 18.14 14.88
N ARG A 68 1.90 19.08 14.76
CA ARG A 68 1.69 20.12 15.79
C ARG A 68 1.24 19.54 17.13
N LYS A 69 0.40 18.50 17.08
CA LYS A 69 0.01 17.76 18.27
C LYS A 69 1.19 17.09 18.96
N SER A 70 2.14 16.55 18.20
CA SER A 70 3.37 15.97 18.75
C SER A 70 4.28 17.01 19.41
N GLN A 71 4.19 18.26 18.97
CA GLN A 71 4.88 19.43 19.57
C GLN A 71 4.16 19.99 20.81
N GLY A 72 3.01 19.42 21.19
CA GLY A 72 2.26 19.79 22.40
C GLY A 72 1.19 20.87 22.19
N GLU A 73 0.96 21.31 20.96
CA GLU A 73 -0.11 22.28 20.65
C GLU A 73 -1.51 21.63 20.82
N LYS A 74 -2.44 22.39 21.41
CA LYS A 74 -3.86 22.02 21.51
C LYS A 74 -4.65 22.71 20.41
N LEU A 75 -4.76 22.06 19.26
CA LEU A 75 -5.53 22.51 18.11
C LEU A 75 -6.62 21.50 17.74
N LYS A 76 -7.63 21.94 17.00
CA LYS A 76 -8.63 21.04 16.41
C LYS A 76 -8.17 20.61 15.03
N LEU A 77 -8.65 19.46 14.55
CA LEU A 77 -8.33 18.97 13.21
C LEU A 77 -8.80 19.95 12.11
N ALA A 78 -9.94 20.61 12.34
CA ALA A 78 -10.50 21.61 11.43
C ALA A 78 -9.53 22.78 11.17
N ASP A 79 -8.70 23.13 12.15
CA ASP A 79 -7.75 24.25 12.04
C ASP A 79 -6.58 23.93 11.09
N CYS A 80 -6.38 22.65 10.75
CA CYS A 80 -5.34 22.18 9.82
C CYS A 80 -5.89 21.81 8.44
N GLU A 81 -7.18 22.05 8.16
CA GLU A 81 -7.75 21.70 6.87
C GLU A 81 -7.11 22.52 5.73
N LYS A 82 -6.68 21.80 4.68
CA LYS A 82 -6.12 22.42 3.47
C LYS A 82 -7.20 22.51 2.40
N ASP A 83 -7.24 23.64 1.70
CA ASP A 83 -8.12 23.80 0.55
C ASP A 83 -7.60 22.99 -0.64
N TYR A 84 -8.39 22.00 -1.06
CA TYR A 84 -8.07 21.15 -2.21
C TYR A 84 -8.03 21.92 -3.53
N LYS A 85 -8.69 23.08 -3.63
CA LYS A 85 -8.67 23.91 -4.85
C LYS A 85 -7.29 24.50 -5.14
N LYS A 86 -6.48 24.71 -4.09
CA LYS A 86 -5.10 25.23 -4.22
C LYS A 86 -4.12 24.16 -4.71
N ILE A 87 -4.48 22.88 -4.65
CA ILE A 87 -3.64 21.77 -5.12
C ILE A 87 -3.73 21.70 -6.64
N LYS A 88 -2.59 21.77 -7.34
CA LYS A 88 -2.56 21.65 -8.80
C LYS A 88 -2.80 20.20 -9.21
N LYS A 89 -3.28 19.99 -10.44
CA LYS A 89 -3.47 18.62 -10.97
C LYS A 89 -2.15 17.89 -11.22
N THR A 90 -1.08 18.63 -11.43
CA THR A 90 0.30 18.13 -11.53
C THR A 90 0.80 17.61 -10.19
N ASP A 91 0.20 18.00 -9.06
CA ASP A 91 0.71 17.59 -7.76
C ASP A 91 0.08 16.28 -7.26
N VAL A 92 -0.96 15.78 -7.92
CA VAL A 92 -1.64 14.56 -7.48
C VAL A 92 -1.07 13.31 -8.15
N ILE A 93 -1.03 12.22 -7.39
CA ILE A 93 -0.46 10.95 -7.82
C ILE A 93 -1.56 9.89 -7.90
N PHE A 94 -1.68 9.28 -9.07
CA PHE A 94 -2.62 8.22 -9.37
C PHE A 94 -1.90 6.88 -9.32
N ARG A 95 -2.35 5.98 -8.44
CA ARG A 95 -1.92 4.58 -8.47
C ARG A 95 -2.84 3.80 -9.39
N ILE A 96 -2.30 3.29 -10.49
CA ILE A 96 -3.04 2.46 -11.44
C ILE A 96 -2.66 1.01 -11.22
N MET A 97 -3.64 0.17 -10.92
CA MET A 97 -3.44 -1.28 -10.78
C MET A 97 -3.28 -1.89 -12.18
N THR A 98 -2.06 -2.30 -12.55
CA THR A 98 -1.75 -2.78 -13.90
C THR A 98 -0.63 -3.82 -13.91
N PHE A 99 -0.67 -4.71 -14.90
CA PHE A 99 0.33 -5.76 -15.15
C PHE A 99 1.31 -5.42 -16.29
N ASP A 100 1.26 -4.20 -16.84
CA ASP A 100 1.96 -3.86 -18.10
C ASP A 100 3.48 -4.05 -18.03
N HIS A 101 4.09 -3.79 -16.88
CA HIS A 101 5.54 -3.94 -16.66
C HIS A 101 5.94 -5.32 -16.14
N ILE A 102 4.98 -6.24 -16.00
CA ILE A 102 5.21 -7.58 -15.46
C ILE A 102 5.46 -8.55 -16.62
N PRO A 103 6.57 -9.32 -16.60
CA PRO A 103 6.84 -10.35 -17.59
C PRO A 103 5.78 -11.45 -17.63
N GLU A 104 5.61 -12.05 -18.80
CA GLU A 104 4.77 -13.24 -18.98
C GLU A 104 5.50 -14.51 -18.52
N GLU A 105 4.75 -15.44 -17.94
CA GLU A 105 5.22 -16.75 -17.52
C GLU A 105 4.35 -17.81 -18.21
N LYS A 106 4.69 -18.13 -19.47
CA LYS A 106 3.97 -19.11 -20.27
C LYS A 106 4.00 -20.47 -19.58
N GLY A 107 2.85 -21.11 -19.46
CA GLY A 107 2.72 -22.44 -18.85
C GLY A 107 2.49 -22.46 -17.33
N ARG A 108 2.50 -21.30 -16.65
CA ARG A 108 2.26 -21.22 -15.19
C ARG A 108 0.92 -21.82 -14.77
N LYS A 109 -0.14 -21.61 -15.57
CA LYS A 109 -1.46 -22.23 -15.40
C LYS A 109 -1.93 -22.82 -16.72
N LYS A 110 -2.47 -24.04 -16.65
CA LYS A 110 -3.00 -24.76 -17.80
C LYS A 110 -4.13 -24.01 -18.50
N ASN A 111 -5.03 -23.39 -17.73
CA ASN A 111 -6.16 -22.59 -18.23
C ASN A 111 -6.17 -21.20 -17.58
N PRO A 112 -5.49 -20.19 -18.15
CA PRO A 112 -5.49 -18.84 -17.62
C PRO A 112 -6.88 -18.20 -17.78
N LYS A 113 -7.46 -17.67 -16.70
CA LYS A 113 -8.76 -16.97 -16.72
C LYS A 113 -8.60 -15.46 -16.63
N THR A 114 -7.51 -15.01 -16.05
CA THR A 114 -7.21 -13.60 -15.79
C THR A 114 -5.84 -13.23 -16.32
N ILE A 115 -5.57 -11.94 -16.54
CA ILE A 115 -4.24 -11.45 -16.93
C ILE A 115 -3.20 -11.85 -15.88
N ALA A 116 -3.55 -11.84 -14.59
CA ALA A 116 -2.67 -12.30 -13.51
C ALA A 116 -2.25 -13.77 -13.65
N ASP A 117 -2.97 -14.58 -14.44
CA ASP A 117 -2.66 -15.98 -14.69
C ASP A 117 -1.55 -16.21 -15.72
N THR A 118 -1.38 -15.26 -16.63
CA THR A 118 -0.36 -15.31 -17.70
C THR A 118 0.95 -14.66 -17.27
N LYS A 119 0.96 -13.95 -16.14
CA LYS A 119 2.09 -13.20 -15.60
C LYS A 119 2.82 -13.95 -14.48
N VAL A 120 4.04 -13.54 -14.20
CA VAL A 120 4.83 -14.05 -13.06
C VAL A 120 4.02 -13.92 -11.76
N LYS A 121 4.08 -14.93 -10.88
CA LYS A 121 3.44 -14.85 -9.54
C LYS A 121 4.13 -13.77 -8.69
N LEU A 122 3.35 -12.81 -8.19
CA LEU A 122 3.82 -11.65 -7.43
C LEU A 122 3.47 -11.73 -5.94
N ASN A 123 4.21 -10.98 -5.14
CA ASN A 123 4.02 -10.90 -3.68
C ASN A 123 2.83 -10.01 -3.32
N PHE A 124 2.49 -9.04 -4.18
CA PHE A 124 1.32 -8.18 -4.06
C PHE A 124 0.83 -7.70 -5.43
N PRO A 125 -0.42 -7.20 -5.55
CA PRO A 125 -0.95 -6.70 -6.82
C PRO A 125 -0.05 -5.60 -7.44
N PRO A 126 0.32 -5.74 -8.73
CA PRO A 126 1.22 -4.80 -9.37
C PRO A 126 0.51 -3.48 -9.68
N PHE A 127 1.29 -2.40 -9.72
CA PHE A 127 0.78 -1.07 -10.00
C PHE A 127 1.85 -0.17 -10.60
N GLN A 128 1.40 0.91 -11.21
CA GLN A 128 2.24 2.01 -11.65
C GLN A 128 1.69 3.32 -11.09
N HIS A 129 2.57 4.25 -10.78
CA HIS A 129 2.21 5.61 -10.38
C HIS A 129 2.30 6.54 -11.57
N TYR A 130 1.25 7.35 -11.73
CA TYR A 130 1.13 8.35 -12.78
C TYR A 130 0.90 9.74 -12.19
N LYS A 131 1.39 10.75 -12.90
CA LYS A 131 1.22 12.17 -12.60
C LYS A 131 1.10 12.96 -13.90
N PHE A 132 0.41 14.10 -13.87
CA PHE A 132 0.39 15.03 -15.00
C PHE A 132 1.69 15.83 -15.08
N ASN A 133 2.28 15.91 -16.27
CA ASN A 133 3.33 16.88 -16.57
C ASN A 133 2.73 18.29 -16.84
N ASP A 134 3.58 19.25 -17.17
CA ASP A 134 3.16 20.63 -17.45
C ASP A 134 2.33 20.73 -18.75
N ASP A 135 2.53 19.81 -19.69
CA ASP A 135 1.78 19.70 -20.95
C ASP A 135 0.43 18.96 -20.80
N ASN A 136 0.06 18.57 -19.57
CA ASN A 136 -1.16 17.83 -19.23
C ASN A 136 -1.22 16.40 -19.74
N GLU A 137 -0.08 15.80 -20.02
CA GLU A 137 0.08 14.39 -20.35
C GLU A 137 0.40 13.58 -19.10
N LEU A 138 -0.02 12.31 -19.08
CA LEU A 138 0.23 11.40 -17.97
C LEU A 138 1.58 10.71 -18.16
N VAL A 139 2.49 10.92 -17.22
CA VAL A 139 3.81 10.30 -17.20
C VAL A 139 3.93 9.27 -16.08
N VAL A 140 4.64 8.18 -16.35
CA VAL A 140 4.95 7.15 -15.34
C VAL A 140 6.06 7.68 -14.43
N ILE A 141 5.77 7.74 -13.13
CA ILE A 141 6.69 8.25 -12.11
C ILE A 141 7.13 7.18 -11.11
N GLY A 142 6.55 5.98 -11.21
CA GLY A 142 6.89 4.86 -10.35
C GLY A 142 6.30 3.55 -10.84
N LYS A 143 7.01 2.45 -10.56
CA LYS A 143 6.62 1.08 -10.91
C LYS A 143 6.79 0.19 -9.68
N SER A 144 5.86 -0.73 -9.45
CA SER A 144 6.07 -1.77 -8.46
C SER A 144 6.95 -2.90 -9.01
N HIS A 145 7.57 -3.70 -8.12
CA HIS A 145 8.45 -4.80 -8.50
C HIS A 145 9.53 -4.39 -9.53
N TRP A 146 10.22 -3.27 -9.28
CA TRP A 146 11.13 -2.64 -10.24
C TRP A 146 12.42 -2.19 -9.58
N ILE A 147 13.55 -2.33 -10.29
CA ILE A 147 14.88 -1.83 -9.88
C ILE A 147 15.38 -0.85 -10.92
N GLY A 148 15.99 0.26 -10.48
CA GLY A 148 16.60 1.25 -11.36
C GLY A 148 15.61 2.31 -11.85
N GLY A 149 16.02 3.06 -12.88
CA GLY A 149 15.22 4.15 -13.44
C GLY A 149 14.01 3.65 -14.24
N MET A 150 13.10 4.57 -14.59
CA MET A 150 11.89 4.21 -15.34
C MET A 150 12.19 3.68 -16.75
N ASP A 151 13.27 4.16 -17.36
CA ASP A 151 13.67 3.84 -18.74
C ASP A 151 14.75 2.75 -18.84
N ASN A 152 15.63 2.63 -17.84
CA ASN A 152 16.78 1.72 -17.85
C ASN A 152 16.72 0.62 -16.77
N GLY A 153 15.63 0.57 -16.01
CA GLY A 153 15.45 -0.43 -14.97
C GLY A 153 14.94 -1.77 -15.48
N TYR A 154 14.70 -2.69 -14.54
CA TYR A 154 14.17 -4.01 -14.84
C TYR A 154 13.22 -4.50 -13.75
N PHE A 155 12.37 -5.46 -14.13
CA PHE A 155 11.44 -6.11 -13.22
C PHE A 155 12.18 -7.02 -12.23
N SER A 156 11.85 -6.92 -10.94
CA SER A 156 12.31 -7.84 -9.90
C SER A 156 11.30 -7.93 -8.76
N LYS A 157 11.07 -9.14 -8.28
CA LYS A 157 10.13 -9.43 -7.17
C LYS A 157 10.82 -9.84 -5.87
N ASP A 158 12.15 -9.99 -5.89
CA ASP A 158 12.92 -10.63 -4.82
C ASP A 158 13.75 -9.63 -4.00
N GLN A 159 13.82 -8.37 -4.43
CA GLN A 159 14.69 -7.34 -3.82
C GLN A 159 14.21 -6.78 -2.47
N GLY A 160 12.94 -6.98 -2.14
CA GLY A 160 12.27 -6.33 -1.02
C GLY A 160 11.97 -7.30 0.11
N GLN A 161 11.58 -6.74 1.26
CA GLN A 161 11.14 -7.52 2.40
C GLN A 161 10.10 -6.76 3.23
N ALA A 162 9.30 -7.50 4.00
CA ALA A 162 8.43 -6.89 4.99
C ALA A 162 9.26 -6.16 6.05
N THR A 163 8.74 -5.05 6.58
CA THR A 163 9.43 -4.34 7.68
C THR A 163 9.39 -5.19 8.95
N ASP A 164 10.43 -5.08 9.79
CA ASP A 164 10.48 -5.76 11.10
C ASP A 164 9.26 -5.42 11.97
N LYS A 165 8.76 -4.19 11.82
CA LYS A 165 7.57 -3.72 12.51
C LYS A 165 6.31 -4.43 12.03
N LEU A 166 6.15 -4.66 10.73
CA LEU A 166 5.04 -5.44 10.19
C LEU A 166 5.14 -6.91 10.63
N ALA A 167 6.32 -7.51 10.57
CA ALA A 167 6.56 -8.87 11.06
C ALA A 167 6.20 -9.00 12.54
N THR A 168 6.58 -8.03 13.37
CA THR A 168 6.20 -7.95 14.78
C THR A 168 4.69 -7.82 14.98
N MET A 169 4.00 -7.05 14.12
CA MET A 169 2.53 -6.95 14.16
C MET A 169 1.88 -8.30 13.84
N TRP A 170 2.35 -9.04 12.83
CA TRP A 170 1.84 -10.37 12.52
C TRP A 170 2.03 -11.37 13.66
N MET A 171 3.22 -11.41 14.27
CA MET A 171 3.45 -12.26 15.45
C MET A 171 2.50 -11.94 16.60
N LYS A 172 2.32 -10.64 16.91
CA LYS A 172 1.36 -10.19 17.95
C LYS A 172 -0.09 -10.52 17.63
N LEU A 173 -0.48 -10.56 16.33
CA LEU A 173 -1.80 -11.01 15.92
C LEU A 173 -1.97 -12.49 16.23
N CYS A 174 -1.04 -13.34 15.79
CA CYS A 174 -1.06 -14.77 16.07
C CYS A 174 -1.19 -15.04 17.58
N ASP A 175 -0.36 -14.38 18.41
CA ASP A 175 -0.42 -14.55 19.87
C ASP A 175 -1.76 -14.12 20.46
N ARG A 176 -2.31 -12.99 20.03
CA ARG A 176 -3.61 -12.49 20.52
C ARG A 176 -4.74 -13.49 20.26
N TYR A 177 -4.77 -14.10 19.07
CA TYR A 177 -5.83 -15.05 18.71
C TYR A 177 -5.59 -16.44 19.32
N ALA A 178 -4.34 -16.84 19.50
CA ALA A 178 -3.97 -18.09 20.17
C ALA A 178 -4.30 -18.12 21.67
N THR A 179 -4.59 -16.99 22.30
CA THR A 179 -5.05 -16.91 23.71
C THR A 179 -6.57 -16.90 23.85
N ARG A 180 -7.34 -16.92 22.74
CA ARG A 180 -8.81 -16.89 22.83
C ARG A 180 -9.34 -18.22 23.35
N GLY A 181 -10.36 -18.17 24.22
CA GLY A 181 -10.89 -19.36 24.90
C GLY A 181 -11.44 -20.47 23.99
N ASN A 182 -11.69 -20.18 22.71
CA ASN A 182 -12.09 -21.17 21.71
C ASN A 182 -10.94 -22.06 21.20
N VAL A 183 -9.68 -21.77 21.56
CA VAL A 183 -8.53 -22.65 21.29
C VAL A 183 -8.35 -23.74 22.37
N ARG A 184 -9.16 -23.70 23.44
CA ARG A 184 -9.14 -24.66 24.56
C ARG A 184 -9.65 -26.02 24.08
N GLY A 185 -8.73 -26.84 23.56
CA GLY A 185 -9.01 -28.13 22.95
C GLY A 185 -7.97 -28.55 21.91
N TYR A 186 -7.12 -27.63 21.47
CA TYR A 186 -6.02 -27.93 20.55
C TYR A 186 -4.72 -28.19 21.32
N THR A 187 -4.21 -29.41 21.23
CA THR A 187 -2.90 -29.79 21.77
C THR A 187 -1.74 -29.13 21.00
N TYR A 188 -2.01 -28.57 19.81
CA TYR A 188 -1.02 -28.09 18.83
C TYR A 188 -1.04 -26.57 18.62
N ASN A 189 -1.24 -25.78 19.69
CA ASN A 189 -1.35 -24.30 19.57
C ASN A 189 -0.11 -23.66 18.92
N ASP A 190 1.09 -24.16 19.23
CA ASP A 190 2.33 -23.63 18.67
C ASP A 190 2.46 -23.95 17.17
N GLU A 191 2.02 -25.13 16.73
CA GLU A 191 1.97 -25.47 15.29
C GLU A 191 0.98 -24.58 14.54
N MET A 192 -0.19 -24.31 15.12
CA MET A 192 -1.19 -23.42 14.53
C MET A 192 -0.66 -21.97 14.41
N LYS A 193 0.09 -21.49 15.42
CA LYS A 193 0.77 -20.19 15.32
C LYS A 193 1.79 -20.18 14.18
N GLY A 194 2.59 -21.25 14.06
CA GLY A 194 3.56 -21.42 12.97
C GLY A 194 2.91 -21.41 11.58
N GLN A 195 1.79 -22.10 11.43
CA GLN A 195 1.03 -22.10 10.18
C GLN A 195 0.40 -20.72 9.89
N ALA A 196 -0.13 -20.06 10.91
CA ALA A 196 -0.74 -18.74 10.77
C ALA A 196 0.30 -17.69 10.35
N ILE A 197 1.51 -17.67 10.95
CA ILE A 197 2.54 -16.72 10.56
C ILE A 197 3.05 -16.98 9.14
N LEU A 198 3.18 -18.25 8.73
CA LEU A 198 3.53 -18.61 7.35
C LEU A 198 2.48 -18.08 6.37
N GLN A 199 1.20 -18.27 6.68
CA GLN A 199 0.12 -17.76 5.85
C GLN A 199 0.13 -16.23 5.79
N LEU A 200 0.27 -15.54 6.93
CA LEU A 200 0.37 -14.08 6.99
C LEU A 200 1.55 -13.55 6.19
N ALA A 201 2.71 -14.21 6.23
CA ALA A 201 3.86 -13.81 5.43
C ALA A 201 3.60 -13.96 3.92
N GLN A 202 2.86 -14.99 3.50
CA GLN A 202 2.53 -15.24 2.09
C GLN A 202 1.46 -14.29 1.53
N ILE A 203 0.43 -13.98 2.33
CA ILE A 203 -0.75 -13.23 1.87
C ILE A 203 -0.80 -11.79 2.39
N GLY A 204 -0.01 -11.45 3.42
CA GLY A 204 -0.13 -10.18 4.13
C GLY A 204 0.15 -8.97 3.24
N LEU A 205 1.10 -9.10 2.30
CA LEU A 205 1.32 -8.07 1.29
C LEU A 205 0.29 -8.09 0.16
N GLN A 206 -0.48 -9.16 -0.02
CA GLN A 206 -1.53 -9.23 -1.04
C GLN A 206 -2.79 -8.44 -0.66
N PHE A 207 -2.85 -7.85 0.54
CA PHE A 207 -3.95 -7.00 0.96
C PHE A 207 -4.22 -5.88 -0.06
N ASP A 208 -5.46 -5.76 -0.50
CA ASP A 208 -5.90 -4.86 -1.57
C ASP A 208 -6.52 -3.60 -0.96
N GLU A 209 -5.74 -2.52 -0.92
CA GLU A 209 -6.14 -1.25 -0.31
C GLU A 209 -7.20 -0.50 -1.13
N SER A 210 -7.45 -0.93 -2.38
CA SER A 210 -8.51 -0.35 -3.20
C SER A 210 -9.90 -0.78 -2.75
N LYS A 211 -10.00 -1.90 -2.02
CA LYS A 211 -11.27 -2.52 -1.61
C LYS A 211 -11.58 -2.35 -0.13
N SER A 212 -10.56 -2.25 0.73
CA SER A 212 -10.74 -2.21 2.18
C SER A 212 -9.65 -1.40 2.86
N ASN A 213 -10.04 -0.71 3.95
CA ASN A 213 -9.13 -0.03 4.88
C ASN A 213 -9.02 -0.76 6.23
N ASN A 214 -9.41 -2.04 6.27
CA ASN A 214 -9.47 -2.86 7.48
C ASN A 214 -8.56 -4.09 7.35
N PRO A 215 -7.22 -3.94 7.40
CA PRO A 215 -6.28 -5.06 7.31
C PRO A 215 -6.17 -5.91 8.59
N PHE A 216 -6.75 -5.46 9.71
CA PHE A 216 -6.73 -6.22 10.97
C PHE A 216 -7.72 -7.39 10.96
N ALA A 217 -8.85 -7.23 10.26
CA ALA A 217 -9.89 -8.24 10.16
C ALA A 217 -9.48 -9.36 9.20
#